data_AF-A0A7W1JRU6-F1
#
_entry.id   AF-A0A7W1JRU6-F1
#
_cell.length_a   1.000
_cell.length_b   1.000
_cell.length_c   1.000
_cell.angle_alpha   90.00
_cell.angle_beta   90.00
_cell.angle_gamma   90.00
#
_symmetry.space_group_name_H-M   'P 1'
#
loop_
_entity.id
_entity.type
_entity.pdbx_description
1 polymer ?
#
loop_
_entity_poly.entity_id
_entity_poly.type
_entity_poly.pdbx_seq_one_letter_code
_entity_poly.pdbx_strand_id
1 'polypeptide(L)'
;MVFDSTAPVQIPSSLVYTVESRTNVAGFTHTIDIWNWTTSSWDVIAVDSTASSDEVVSTDVTGSSVHYIQNGTRKVRSRSRWRGNGSPLVPTLRAGVDQVKWTVVP
;
A
#
# COMPACT_ATOMS: atom_id res chain seq x y z
N MET A 1 0.32 4.11 7.89
CA MET A 1 1.00 2.92 8.43
C MET A 1 2.04 2.44 7.42
N VAL A 2 3.23 1.99 7.85
CA VAL A 2 4.33 1.53 6.96
C VAL A 2 4.54 0.04 7.17
N PHE A 3 4.78 -0.69 6.09
CA PHE A 3 5.03 -2.13 6.08
C PHE A 3 6.31 -2.44 5.33
N ASP A 4 7.17 -3.26 5.92
CA ASP A 4 8.41 -3.75 5.31
C ASP A 4 8.29 -5.27 5.09
N SER A 5 8.77 -5.75 3.95
CA SER A 5 8.87 -7.19 3.64
C SER A 5 10.12 -7.48 2.79
N THR A 6 10.34 -8.74 2.42
CA THR A 6 11.47 -9.18 1.58
C THR A 6 10.94 -9.95 0.38
N ALA A 7 11.28 -9.50 -0.83
CA ALA A 7 10.92 -10.20 -2.06
C ALA A 7 11.76 -11.48 -2.26
N PRO A 8 11.19 -12.54 -2.83
CA PRO A 8 11.93 -13.78 -3.10
C PRO A 8 12.94 -13.63 -4.24
N VAL A 9 12.76 -12.68 -5.15
CA VAL A 9 13.65 -12.39 -6.28
C VAL A 9 13.96 -10.90 -6.36
N GLN A 10 15.08 -10.55 -6.99
CA GLN A 10 15.52 -9.15 -7.13
C GLN A 10 14.75 -8.41 -8.23
N ILE A 11 14.38 -9.10 -9.30
CA ILE A 11 13.74 -8.52 -10.49
C ILE A 11 12.56 -9.43 -10.86
N PRO A 12 11.39 -9.26 -10.23
CA PRO A 12 10.21 -10.03 -10.58
C PRO A 12 9.57 -9.51 -11.87
N SER A 13 9.00 -10.42 -12.67
CA SER A 13 8.17 -10.06 -13.81
C SER A 13 6.83 -9.41 -13.40
N SER A 14 6.32 -9.70 -12.20
CA SER A 14 5.14 -9.05 -11.63
C SER A 14 5.22 -8.91 -10.11
N LEU A 15 4.70 -7.79 -9.62
CA LEU A 15 4.60 -7.46 -8.20
C LEU A 15 3.19 -6.91 -7.92
N VAL A 16 2.40 -7.66 -7.16
CA VAL A 16 1.04 -7.29 -6.77
C VAL A 16 1.00 -7.03 -5.27
N TYR A 17 0.43 -5.90 -4.88
CA TYR A 17 0.18 -5.55 -3.49
C TYR A 17 -1.29 -5.80 -3.15
N THR A 18 -1.54 -6.47 -2.03
CA THR A 18 -2.88 -6.66 -1.48
C THR A 18 -2.91 -6.21 -0.02
N VAL A 19 -3.92 -5.43 0.35
CA VAL A 19 -4.17 -5.02 1.73
C VAL A 19 -5.63 -5.24 2.08
N GLU A 20 -5.86 -5.81 3.25
CA GLU A 20 -7.17 -5.87 3.88
C GLU A 20 -7.22 -4.83 5.00
N SER A 21 -8.18 -3.92 4.92
CA SER A 21 -8.31 -2.86 5.90
C SER A 21 -9.76 -2.43 6.09
N ARG A 22 -10.02 -1.73 7.19
CA ARG A 22 -11.30 -1.08 7.47
C ARG A 22 -11.12 0.22 8.21
N THR A 23 -12.16 1.04 8.18
CA THR A 23 -12.25 2.26 8.99
C THR A 23 -13.49 2.27 9.87
N ASN A 24 -13.53 3.09 10.90
CA ASN A 24 -14.75 3.27 11.68
C ASN A 24 -15.85 4.07 10.94
N VAL A 25 -15.49 4.78 9.85
CA VAL A 25 -16.39 5.57 9.02
C VAL A 25 -15.95 5.48 7.56
N ALA A 26 -16.87 5.10 6.68
CA ALA A 26 -16.62 4.97 5.24
C ALA A 26 -16.48 6.34 4.53
N GLY A 27 -15.95 6.32 3.31
CA GLY A 27 -15.89 7.49 2.42
C GLY A 27 -14.69 8.42 2.65
N PHE A 28 -13.69 7.96 3.41
CA PHE A 28 -12.39 8.62 3.46
C PHE A 28 -11.54 8.19 2.27
N THR A 29 -10.52 8.95 1.94
CA THR A 29 -9.54 8.54 0.94
C THR A 29 -8.50 7.63 1.58
N HIS A 30 -8.36 6.41 1.07
CA HIS A 30 -7.22 5.53 1.30
C HIS A 30 -6.25 5.68 0.13
N THR A 31 -4.96 5.77 0.45
CA THR A 31 -3.89 5.82 -0.54
C THR A 31 -2.85 4.79 -0.19
N ILE A 32 -2.50 3.96 -1.17
CA ILE A 32 -1.45 2.97 -1.07
C ILE A 32 -0.25 3.50 -1.84
N ASP A 33 0.87 3.61 -1.14
CA ASP A 33 2.14 3.98 -1.74
C ASP A 33 3.16 2.84 -1.60
N ILE A 34 4.09 2.77 -2.54
CA ILE A 34 5.27 1.92 -2.51
C ILE A 34 6.52 2.80 -2.47
N TRP A 35 7.56 2.34 -1.80
CA TRP A 35 8.83 3.06 -1.75
C TRP A 35 9.69 2.74 -2.97
N ASN A 36 10.08 3.78 -3.69
CA ASN A 36 11.02 3.71 -4.79
C ASN A 36 12.43 3.93 -4.24
N TRP A 37 13.25 2.87 -4.24
CA TRP A 37 14.62 2.90 -3.75
C TRP A 37 15.59 3.64 -4.68
N THR A 38 15.20 3.88 -5.93
CA THR A 38 16.03 4.61 -6.90
C THR A 38 15.91 6.11 -6.67
N THR A 39 14.69 6.61 -6.53
CA THR A 39 14.40 8.05 -6.34
C THR A 39 14.36 8.46 -4.87
N SER A 40 14.36 7.50 -3.94
CA SER A 40 14.12 7.74 -2.51
C SER A 40 12.80 8.49 -2.27
N SER A 41 11.74 8.09 -2.98
CA SER A 41 10.39 8.67 -2.89
C SER A 41 9.31 7.61 -2.69
N TRP A 42 8.13 8.07 -2.28
CA TRP A 42 6.92 7.26 -2.27
C TRP A 42 6.15 7.47 -3.55
N ASP A 43 5.86 6.37 -4.24
CA ASP A 43 5.08 6.36 -5.48
C ASP A 43 3.68 5.79 -5.17
N VAL A 44 2.63 6.47 -5.64
CA VAL A 44 1.24 6.04 -5.42
C VAL A 44 0.90 4.90 -6.37
N ILE A 45 0.42 3.77 -5.83
CA ILE A 45 0.02 2.60 -6.63
C ILE A 45 -1.48 2.32 -6.58
N ALA A 46 -2.21 2.90 -5.63
CA ALA A 46 -3.67 2.88 -5.61
C ALA A 46 -4.23 4.02 -4.77
N VAL A 47 -5.45 4.43 -5.13
CA VAL A 47 -6.29 5.35 -4.36
C VAL A 47 -7.71 4.81 -4.41
N ASP A 48 -8.34 4.69 -3.25
CA ASP A 48 -9.67 4.12 -3.09
C ASP A 48 -10.45 4.83 -1.96
N SER A 49 -11.72 4.49 -1.84
CA SER A 49 -12.61 5.00 -0.79
C SER A 49 -12.76 3.97 0.30
N THR A 50 -12.55 4.35 1.56
CA THR A 50 -12.62 3.40 2.67
C THR A 50 -14.02 2.84 2.89
N ALA A 51 -14.09 1.55 3.22
CA ALA A 51 -15.27 0.93 3.82
C ALA A 51 -15.25 0.95 5.36
N SER A 52 -16.45 0.81 5.95
CA SER A 52 -16.63 0.58 7.39
C SER A 52 -16.62 -0.92 7.77
N SER A 53 -16.68 -1.79 6.77
CA SER A 53 -16.43 -3.24 6.87
C SER A 53 -15.01 -3.55 6.37
N ASP A 54 -14.59 -4.80 6.53
CA ASP A 54 -13.32 -5.26 5.94
C ASP A 54 -13.40 -5.17 4.41
N GLU A 55 -12.36 -4.59 3.82
CA GLU A 55 -12.23 -4.34 2.39
C GLU A 55 -10.83 -4.77 1.94
N VAL A 56 -10.78 -5.51 0.83
CA VAL A 56 -9.55 -5.99 0.22
C VAL A 56 -9.26 -5.17 -1.02
N VAL A 57 -8.15 -4.45 -1.00
CA VAL A 57 -7.63 -3.71 -2.16
C VAL A 57 -6.42 -4.46 -2.70
N SER A 58 -6.48 -4.83 -3.99
CA SER A 58 -5.38 -5.47 -4.71
C SER A 58 -4.98 -4.62 -5.91
N THR A 59 -3.70 -4.32 -6.05
CA THR A 59 -3.19 -3.46 -7.13
C THR A 59 -1.86 -3.96 -7.67
N ASP A 60 -1.71 -3.91 -8.99
CA ASP A 60 -0.45 -4.17 -9.68
C ASP A 60 0.49 -2.98 -9.51
N VAL A 61 1.74 -3.25 -9.16
CA VAL A 61 2.78 -2.21 -9.16
C VAL A 61 3.17 -1.93 -10.61
N THR A 62 2.68 -0.81 -11.14
CA THR A 62 2.96 -0.40 -12.51
C THR A 62 4.39 0.14 -12.67
N GLY A 63 5.00 -0.14 -13.82
CA GLY A 63 6.38 0.25 -14.12
C GLY A 63 7.41 -0.86 -13.84
N SER A 64 8.68 -0.50 -13.77
CA SER A 64 9.75 -1.47 -13.52
C SER A 64 9.83 -1.83 -12.03
N SER A 65 9.53 -3.10 -11.72
CA SER A 65 9.56 -3.65 -10.36
C SER A 65 10.92 -3.51 -9.66
N VAL A 66 12.01 -3.38 -10.43
CA VAL A 66 13.38 -3.22 -9.92
C VAL A 66 13.54 -1.95 -9.07
N HIS A 67 12.75 -0.91 -9.32
CA HIS A 67 12.84 0.34 -8.55
C HIS A 67 12.31 0.19 -7.12
N TYR A 68 11.45 -0.79 -6.88
CA TYR A 68 10.71 -0.94 -5.64
C TYR A 68 11.27 -2.03 -4.71
N ILE A 69 12.29 -2.76 -5.18
CA ILE A 69 13.01 -3.79 -4.42
C ILE A 69 14.44 -3.31 -4.17
N GLN A 70 14.81 -3.15 -2.90
CA GLN A 70 16.15 -2.70 -2.53
C GLN A 70 17.21 -3.70 -3.03
N ASN A 71 18.22 -3.19 -3.75
CA ASN A 71 19.31 -4.03 -4.24
C ASN A 71 20.10 -4.68 -3.08
N GLY A 72 20.40 -5.96 -3.20
CA GLY A 72 21.17 -6.74 -2.22
C GLY A 72 20.36 -7.29 -1.05
N THR A 73 19.42 -6.53 -0.49
CA THR A 73 18.57 -6.98 0.63
C THR A 73 17.23 -7.55 0.18
N ARG A 74 16.80 -7.23 -1.05
CA ARG A 74 15.46 -7.51 -1.59
C ARG A 74 14.31 -6.91 -0.76
N LYS A 75 14.60 -5.88 0.02
CA LYS A 75 13.60 -5.23 0.86
C LYS A 75 12.56 -4.52 0.00
N VAL A 76 11.28 -4.77 0.27
CA VAL A 76 10.15 -4.00 -0.24
C VAL A 76 9.51 -3.22 0.90
N ARG A 77 8.96 -2.05 0.57
CA ARG A 77 8.32 -1.17 1.54
C ARG A 77 7.08 -0.55 0.94
N SER A 78 5.96 -0.65 1.65
CA SER A 78 4.72 0.05 1.33
C SER A 78 4.26 0.90 2.50
N ARG A 79 3.30 1.79 2.23
CA ARG A 79 2.52 2.44 3.26
C ARG A 79 1.08 2.62 2.82
N SER A 80 0.21 2.63 3.82
CA SER A 80 -1.20 3.03 3.67
C SER A 80 -1.43 4.35 4.40
N ARG A 81 -2.09 5.28 3.72
CA ARG A 81 -2.47 6.59 4.25
C ARG A 81 -3.97 6.75 4.17
N TRP A 82 -4.57 7.32 5.21
CA TRP A 82 -5.98 7.68 5.20
C TRP A 82 -6.13 9.18 5.44
N ARG A 83 -6.99 9.83 4.67
CA ARG A 83 -7.23 11.26 4.78
C ARG A 83 -8.72 11.56 4.79
N GLY A 84 -9.14 12.40 5.74
CA GLY A 84 -10.49 12.96 5.78
C GLY A 84 -10.71 13.94 4.63
N ASN A 85 -11.97 14.04 4.23
CA ASN A 85 -12.50 14.98 3.25
C ASN A 85 -12.56 16.43 3.75
N GLY A 86 -11.96 16.75 4.90
CA GLY A 86 -11.79 18.12 5.40
C GLY A 86 -12.96 18.67 6.22
N SER A 87 -14.01 17.88 6.47
CA SER A 87 -15.11 18.32 7.32
C SER A 87 -14.74 18.20 8.81
N PRO A 88 -14.86 19.28 9.61
CA PRO A 88 -14.51 19.27 11.04
C PRO A 88 -15.52 18.50 11.90
N LEU A 89 -16.67 18.10 11.34
CA LEU A 89 -17.70 17.31 12.02
C LEU A 89 -17.48 15.81 11.94
N VAL A 90 -16.40 15.36 11.28
CA VAL A 90 -16.15 13.95 11.06
C VAL A 90 -15.50 13.37 12.32
N PRO A 91 -16.01 12.25 12.88
CA PRO A 91 -15.45 11.64 14.07
C PRO A 91 -13.97 11.29 13.87
N THR A 92 -13.20 11.23 14.96
CA THR A 92 -11.79 10.81 14.94
C THR A 92 -11.65 9.53 14.13
N LEU A 93 -10.90 9.63 13.03
CA LEU A 93 -10.67 8.51 12.12
C LEU A 93 -9.85 7.43 12.83
N ARG A 94 -10.35 6.20 12.79
CA ARG A 94 -9.66 4.99 13.21
C ARG A 94 -9.59 4.06 12.01
N ALA A 95 -8.37 3.70 11.61
CA ALA A 95 -8.10 2.73 10.57
C ALA A 95 -7.47 1.47 11.19
N GLY A 96 -7.92 0.30 10.75
CA GLY A 96 -7.33 -0.99 11.07
C GLY A 96 -6.85 -1.66 9.78
N VAL A 97 -5.68 -2.28 9.84
CA VAL A 97 -5.17 -3.16 8.78
C VAL A 97 -5.09 -4.56 9.38
N ASP A 98 -5.71 -5.53 8.73
CA ASP A 98 -5.66 -6.93 9.14
C ASP A 98 -4.50 -7.64 8.45
N GLN A 99 -4.52 -7.63 7.12
CA GLN A 99 -3.53 -8.33 6.31
C GLN A 99 -2.85 -7.40 5.30
N VAL A 100 -1.55 -7.62 5.12
CA VAL A 100 -0.77 -7.11 3.99
C VAL A 100 -0.06 -8.28 3.33
N LYS A 101 -0.20 -8.37 2.01
CA LYS A 101 0.39 -9.45 1.21
C LYS A 101 1.03 -8.89 -0.05
N TRP A 102 2.16 -9.49 -0.42
CA TRP A 102 2.79 -9.33 -1.73
C TRP A 102 2.66 -10.64 -2.51
N THR A 103 2.18 -10.56 -3.74
CA THR A 103 2.27 -11.67 -4.69
C THR A 103 3.36 -11.32 -5.70
N VAL A 104 4.35 -12.21 -5.82
CA VAL A 104 5.55 -11.99 -6.63
C VAL A 104 5.66 -13.10 -7.65
N VAL A 105 5.74 -12.72 -8.93
CA VAL A 105 6.04 -13.65 -10.03
C VAL A 105 7.50 -13.43 -10.45
N PRO A 106 8.35 -14.47 -10.44
CA PRO A 106 9.75 -14.37 -10.89
C PRO A 106 9.90 -13.78 -12.29
#